data_AF-A0A7X9CPP4-F1
#
_entry.id   AF-A0A7X9CPP4-F1
#
_cell.length_a   1.000
_cell.length_b   1.000
_cell.length_c   1.000
_cell.angle_alpha   90.00
_cell.angle_beta   90.00
_cell.angle_gamma   90.00
#
_symmetry.space_group_name_H-M   'P 1'
#
loop_
_entity.id
_entity.type
_entity.pdbx_description
1 polymer ?
#
loop_
_entity_poly.entity_id
_entity_poly.type
_entity_poly.pdbx_seq_one_letter_code
_entity_poly.pdbx_strand_id
1 'polypeptide(L)'
;STGAQNDIQRVTDIARSMVTKYGMSDKIGPMALGNGDEEVFLGRDIGSRPTYSEKVASEIDNEVKRIVHEGYERAEQLLSDNIDKLHTVAEALLKLETLDADKYKRIFNGEIIIKEEDTMEEIQEELKKLKAKEEAIKKENKDKIEIKEDQENQENDNEDNSIEE
;
A
#
# COMPACT_ATOMS: atom_id res chain seq x y z
N SER A 1 8.60 -9.77 -21.28
CA SER A 1 8.44 -10.38 -19.94
C SER A 1 9.63 -10.16 -18.99
N THR A 2 10.56 -9.24 -19.29
CA THR A 2 11.74 -8.94 -18.44
C THR A 2 11.46 -7.91 -17.34
N GLY A 3 10.28 -7.27 -17.34
CA GLY A 3 9.95 -6.19 -16.40
C GLY A 3 9.89 -6.61 -14.94
N ALA A 4 9.43 -7.84 -14.66
CA ALA A 4 9.28 -8.36 -13.29
C ALA A 4 10.56 -8.98 -12.71
N GLN A 5 11.68 -8.99 -13.45
CA GLN A 5 12.93 -9.61 -12.99
C GLN A 5 13.42 -8.99 -11.68
N ASN A 6 13.34 -7.67 -11.58
CA ASN A 6 13.80 -6.95 -10.40
C ASN A 6 12.94 -7.26 -9.16
N ASP A 7 11.63 -7.41 -9.33
CA ASP A 7 10.72 -7.77 -8.23
C ASP A 7 10.97 -9.19 -7.73
N ILE A 8 11.15 -10.15 -8.65
CA ILE A 8 11.47 -11.55 -8.31
C ILE A 8 12.77 -11.62 -7.51
N GLN A 9 13.79 -10.85 -7.92
CA GLN A 9 15.06 -10.77 -7.19
C GLN A 9 14.85 -10.23 -5.78
N ARG A 10 14.16 -9.08 -5.63
CA ARG A 10 13.90 -8.47 -4.31
C ARG A 10 13.10 -9.40 -3.40
N VAL A 11 12.06 -10.03 -3.91
CA VAL A 11 11.22 -10.98 -3.15
C VAL A 11 12.05 -12.16 -2.67
N THR A 12 12.93 -12.69 -3.52
CA THR A 12 13.85 -13.78 -3.15
C THR A 12 14.83 -13.36 -2.05
N ASP A 13 15.40 -12.16 -2.16
CA ASP A 13 16.38 -11.65 -1.18
C ASP A 13 15.74 -11.36 0.19
N ILE A 14 14.51 -10.83 0.19
CA ILE A 14 13.71 -10.62 1.40
C ILE A 14 13.40 -11.97 2.05
N ALA A 15 12.87 -12.94 1.28
CA ALA A 15 12.54 -14.27 1.79
C ALA A 15 13.79 -14.99 2.34
N ARG A 16 14.94 -14.89 1.65
CA ARG A 16 16.21 -15.43 2.14
C ARG A 16 16.61 -14.77 3.45
N SER A 17 16.50 -13.45 3.58
CA SER A 17 16.81 -12.73 4.81
C SER A 17 15.86 -13.11 5.97
N MET A 18 14.58 -13.34 5.69
CA MET A 18 13.62 -13.85 6.67
C MET A 18 14.09 -15.18 7.27
N VAL A 19 14.52 -16.10 6.41
CA VAL A 19 14.97 -17.43 6.84
C VAL A 19 16.33 -17.37 7.53
N THR A 20 17.32 -16.67 6.94
CA THR A 20 18.71 -16.76 7.39
C THR A 20 19.13 -15.68 8.37
N LYS A 21 18.59 -14.46 8.29
CA LYS A 21 18.97 -13.36 9.21
C LYS A 21 18.01 -13.24 10.38
N TYR A 22 16.71 -13.37 10.13
CA TYR A 22 15.68 -13.10 11.13
C TYR A 22 15.13 -14.35 11.83
N GLY A 23 15.49 -15.55 11.38
CA GLY A 23 15.02 -16.81 11.99
C GLY A 23 13.51 -17.02 11.85
N MET A 24 12.89 -16.48 10.80
CA MET A 24 11.45 -16.54 10.53
C MET A 24 11.06 -17.81 9.76
N SER A 25 11.63 -18.96 10.12
CA SER A 25 11.24 -20.27 9.61
C SER A 25 11.16 -21.27 10.75
N ASP A 26 10.05 -21.98 10.84
CA ASP A 26 9.85 -23.01 11.89
C ASP A 26 10.80 -24.21 11.71
N LYS A 27 11.24 -24.49 10.48
CA LYS A 27 12.17 -25.60 10.21
C LYS A 27 13.61 -25.29 10.61
N ILE A 28 14.05 -24.07 10.32
CA ILE A 28 15.39 -23.60 10.70
C ILE A 28 15.43 -23.19 12.17
N GLY A 29 14.33 -22.62 12.67
CA GLY A 29 14.21 -22.07 14.01
C GLY A 29 14.76 -20.65 14.13
N PRO A 30 14.72 -20.07 15.35
CA PRO A 30 15.08 -18.67 15.62
C PRO A 30 16.60 -18.50 15.73
N MET A 31 17.33 -18.80 14.65
CA MET A 31 18.79 -18.71 14.60
C MET A 31 19.25 -17.99 13.33
N ALA A 32 20.29 -17.18 13.47
CA ALA A 32 20.93 -16.51 12.35
C ALA A 32 21.93 -17.46 11.68
N LEU A 33 21.78 -17.64 10.36
CA LEU A 33 22.63 -18.45 9.50
C LEU A 33 23.39 -17.55 8.53
N GLY A 34 24.72 -17.60 8.62
CA GLY A 34 25.64 -16.77 7.84
C GLY A 34 26.26 -15.65 8.68
N ASN A 35 27.40 -15.14 8.23
CA ASN A 35 28.08 -14.03 8.87
C ASN A 35 27.30 -12.76 8.48
N GLY A 36 26.46 -12.28 9.40
CA GLY A 36 25.65 -11.10 9.17
C GLY A 36 26.56 -9.90 9.00
N ASP A 37 26.62 -9.36 7.78
CA ASP A 37 27.11 -8.01 7.45
C ASP A 37 28.26 -7.49 8.35
N GLU A 38 29.24 -8.34 8.66
CA GLU A 38 30.31 -8.03 9.62
C GLU A 38 31.44 -7.37 8.83
N GLU A 39 31.54 -6.05 9.01
CA GLU A 39 32.55 -5.10 8.52
C GLU A 39 33.65 -5.66 7.61
N VAL A 40 33.64 -5.17 6.36
CA VAL A 40 34.74 -5.29 5.41
C VAL A 40 35.95 -4.48 5.92
N PHE A 41 36.64 -5.00 6.93
CA PHE A 41 37.90 -4.41 7.38
C PHE A 41 38.96 -4.67 6.31
N LEU A 42 39.65 -3.60 5.90
CA LEU A 42 40.66 -3.57 4.84
C LEU A 42 41.62 -4.77 4.87
N GLY A 43 41.49 -5.67 3.89
CA GLY A 43 42.56 -6.62 3.56
C GLY A 43 42.25 -8.11 3.67
N ARG A 44 40.99 -8.56 3.61
CA ARG A 44 40.71 -10.00 3.42
C ARG A 44 39.57 -10.25 2.45
N ASP A 45 39.97 -10.37 1.20
CA ASP A 45 39.15 -10.79 0.09
C ASP A 45 38.76 -12.27 0.20
N ILE A 46 37.52 -12.55 -0.23
CA ILE A 46 37.11 -13.74 -0.99
C ILE A 46 36.99 -15.06 -0.21
N GLY A 47 35.79 -15.32 0.31
CA GLY A 47 35.37 -16.68 0.64
C GLY A 47 34.61 -16.81 1.95
N SER A 48 33.53 -16.04 2.14
CA SER A 48 32.55 -16.38 3.18
C SER A 48 31.78 -17.61 2.69
N ARG A 49 32.37 -18.80 2.89
CA ARG A 49 31.61 -20.05 2.76
C ARG A 49 30.50 -20.00 3.81
N PRO A 50 29.26 -20.35 3.45
CA PRO A 50 28.20 -20.40 4.44
C PRO A 50 28.59 -21.32 5.60
N THR A 51 28.40 -20.86 6.84
CA THR A 51 28.78 -21.58 8.07
C THR A 51 27.83 -22.75 8.37
N TYR A 52 27.15 -23.30 7.36
CA TYR A 52 26.12 -24.32 7.49
C TYR A 52 26.28 -25.42 6.43
N SER A 53 25.74 -26.62 6.73
CA SER A 53 25.87 -27.80 5.88
C SER A 53 25.04 -27.67 4.59
N GLU A 54 25.35 -28.48 3.57
CA GLU A 54 24.53 -28.57 2.34
C GLU A 54 23.06 -28.94 2.64
N LYS A 55 22.84 -29.77 3.67
CA LYS A 55 21.49 -30.10 4.12
C LYS A 55 20.74 -28.84 4.57
N VAL A 56 21.37 -28.01 5.40
CA VAL A 56 20.78 -26.75 5.86
C VAL A 56 20.60 -25.77 4.70
N ALA A 57 21.54 -25.73 3.75
CA ALA A 57 21.41 -24.92 2.53
C ALA A 57 20.16 -25.31 1.73
N SER A 58 19.93 -26.61 1.54
CA SER A 58 18.73 -27.11 0.86
C SER A 58 17.45 -26.79 1.64
N GLU A 59 17.47 -26.88 2.97
CA GLU A 59 16.34 -26.48 3.81
C GLU A 59 16.03 -24.98 3.69
N ILE A 60 17.04 -24.12 3.64
CA ILE A 60 16.88 -22.68 3.38
C ILE A 60 16.20 -22.45 2.03
N ASP A 61 16.70 -23.05 0.95
CA ASP A 61 16.15 -22.83 -0.39
C ASP A 61 14.69 -23.31 -0.49
N ASN A 62 14.35 -24.41 0.18
CA ASN A 62 12.97 -24.89 0.27
C ASN A 62 12.06 -23.92 1.02
N GLU A 63 12.53 -23.33 2.13
CA GLU A 63 11.75 -22.34 2.90
C GLU A 63 11.60 -21.01 2.15
N VAL A 64 12.66 -20.56 1.47
CA VAL A 64 12.57 -19.39 0.57
C VAL A 64 11.52 -19.63 -0.51
N LYS A 65 11.56 -20.79 -1.19
CA LYS A 65 10.58 -21.14 -2.22
C LYS A 65 9.16 -21.15 -1.66
N ARG A 66 8.96 -21.72 -0.47
CA ARG A 66 7.66 -21.74 0.21
C ARG A 66 7.12 -20.32 0.46
N ILE A 67 7.92 -19.45 1.06
CA ILE A 67 7.53 -18.07 1.37
C ILE A 67 7.16 -17.30 0.10
N VAL A 68 7.98 -17.41 -0.94
CA VAL A 68 7.73 -16.72 -2.23
C VAL A 68 6.44 -17.24 -2.86
N HIS A 69 6.20 -18.55 -2.83
CA HIS A 69 5.00 -19.15 -3.40
C HIS A 69 3.73 -18.75 -2.64
N GLU A 70 3.74 -18.80 -1.31
CA GLU A 70 2.61 -18.35 -0.48
C GLU A 70 2.28 -16.87 -0.71
N GLY A 71 3.31 -16.02 -0.85
CA GLY A 71 3.14 -14.61 -1.18
C GLY A 71 2.52 -14.40 -2.56
N TYR A 72 2.95 -15.20 -3.54
CA TYR A 72 2.39 -15.18 -4.89
C TYR A 72 0.93 -15.60 -4.93
N GLU A 73 0.59 -16.75 -4.34
CA GLU A 73 -0.79 -17.25 -4.28
C GLU A 73 -1.72 -16.27 -3.57
N ARG A 74 -1.25 -15.68 -2.46
CA ARG A 74 -2.01 -14.64 -1.74
C ARG A 74 -2.24 -13.40 -2.59
N ALA A 75 -1.23 -12.95 -3.34
CA ALA A 75 -1.35 -11.80 -4.21
C ALA A 75 -2.31 -12.08 -5.38
N GLU A 76 -2.19 -13.26 -6.01
CA GLU A 76 -3.09 -13.71 -7.06
C GLU A 76 -4.54 -13.75 -6.56
N GLN A 77 -4.78 -14.39 -5.41
CA GLN A 77 -6.12 -14.45 -4.81
C GLN A 77 -6.68 -13.05 -4.53
N LEU A 78 -5.88 -12.15 -3.94
CA LEU A 78 -6.32 -10.78 -3.64
C LEU A 78 -6.71 -10.01 -4.91
N LEU A 79 -5.95 -10.19 -6.00
CA LEU A 79 -6.24 -9.58 -7.29
C LEU A 79 -7.48 -10.20 -7.94
N SER A 80 -7.62 -11.53 -7.90
CA SER A 80 -8.80 -12.24 -8.41
C SER A 80 -10.08 -11.86 -7.66
N ASP A 81 -10.02 -11.75 -6.34
CA ASP A 81 -11.15 -11.33 -5.51
C ASP A 81 -11.60 -9.88 -5.79
N ASN A 82 -10.71 -9.07 -6.38
CA ASN A 82 -10.96 -7.66 -6.69
C ASN A 82 -10.78 -7.38 -8.20
N ILE A 83 -11.07 -8.37 -9.05
CA ILE A 83 -10.78 -8.30 -10.49
C ILE A 83 -11.45 -7.10 -11.16
N ASP A 84 -12.68 -6.76 -10.74
CA ASP A 84 -13.42 -5.61 -11.29
C ASP A 84 -12.65 -4.31 -11.04
N LYS A 85 -12.16 -4.09 -9.81
CA LYS A 85 -11.36 -2.91 -9.46
C LYS A 85 -10.04 -2.87 -10.22
N LEU A 86 -9.40 -4.02 -10.41
CA LEU A 86 -8.17 -4.12 -11.19
C LEU A 86 -8.41 -3.67 -12.62
N HIS A 87 -9.47 -4.15 -13.26
CA HIS A 87 -9.85 -3.77 -14.63
C HIS A 87 -10.18 -2.28 -14.73
N THR A 88 -11.00 -1.75 -13.81
CA THR A 88 -11.34 -0.31 -13.81
C THR A 88 -10.09 0.57 -13.71
N VAL A 89 -9.15 0.24 -12.82
CA VAL A 89 -7.90 1.01 -12.68
C VAL A 89 -7.00 0.83 -13.92
N ALA A 90 -6.96 -0.37 -14.52
CA ALA A 90 -6.19 -0.62 -15.73
C ALA A 90 -6.71 0.18 -16.93
N GLU A 91 -8.03 0.22 -17.12
CA GLU A 91 -8.69 1.05 -18.14
C GLU A 91 -8.41 2.53 -17.91
N ALA A 92 -8.48 2.99 -16.65
CA ALA A 92 -8.13 4.36 -16.28
C ALA A 92 -6.71 4.73 -16.69
N LEU A 93 -5.74 3.86 -16.40
CA LEU A 93 -4.34 4.07 -16.75
C LEU A 93 -4.10 4.03 -18.26
N LEU A 94 -4.86 3.20 -19.00
CA LEU A 94 -4.78 3.16 -20.45
C LEU A 94 -5.19 4.51 -21.08
N LYS A 95 -6.18 5.19 -20.49
CA LYS A 95 -6.72 6.46 -20.99
C LYS A 95 -5.94 7.68 -20.51
N LEU A 96 -5.54 7.68 -19.24
CA LEU A 96 -4.93 8.85 -18.59
C LEU A 96 -3.40 8.78 -18.51
N GLU A 97 -2.81 7.62 -18.83
CA GLU A 97 -1.38 7.26 -18.70
C GLU A 97 -0.82 7.31 -17.28
N THR A 98 -1.31 8.21 -16.44
CA THR A 98 -0.87 8.45 -15.07
C THR A 98 -2.06 8.77 -14.17
N LEU A 99 -2.02 8.24 -12.94
CA LEU A 99 -3.00 8.52 -11.91
C LEU A 99 -2.28 9.10 -10.69
N ASP A 100 -2.77 10.24 -10.20
CA ASP A 100 -2.39 10.73 -8.88
C ASP A 100 -3.16 9.94 -7.79
N ALA A 101 -2.70 10.07 -6.54
CA ALA A 101 -3.26 9.29 -5.43
C ALA A 101 -4.76 9.57 -5.17
N ASP A 102 -5.24 10.78 -5.44
CA ASP A 102 -6.64 11.16 -5.23
C ASP A 102 -7.53 10.58 -6.34
N LYS A 103 -7.11 10.71 -7.61
CA LYS A 103 -7.77 10.07 -8.76
C LYS A 103 -7.84 8.56 -8.58
N TYR A 104 -6.72 7.94 -8.21
CA TYR A 104 -6.65 6.50 -8.00
C TYR A 104 -7.67 6.05 -6.95
N LYS A 105 -7.73 6.73 -5.79
CA LYS A 105 -8.69 6.36 -4.72
C LYS A 105 -10.14 6.44 -5.18
N ARG A 106 -10.51 7.49 -5.90
CA ARG A 106 -11.88 7.67 -6.42
C ARG A 106 -12.25 6.54 -7.37
N ILE A 107 -11.36 6.20 -8.30
CA ILE A 107 -11.58 5.10 -9.25
C ILE A 107 -11.63 3.76 -8.51
N PHE A 108 -10.67 3.52 -7.60
CA PHE A 108 -10.58 2.27 -6.82
C PHE A 108 -11.80 2.03 -5.91
N ASN A 109 -12.39 3.10 -5.37
CA ASN A 109 -13.59 3.04 -4.55
C ASN A 109 -14.89 2.94 -5.37
N GLY A 110 -14.81 3.02 -6.70
CA GLY A 110 -15.98 3.01 -7.58
C GLY A 110 -16.78 4.32 -7.57
N GLU A 111 -16.20 5.42 -7.11
CA GLU A 111 -16.81 6.75 -7.21
C GLU A 111 -16.83 7.26 -8.65
N ILE A 112 -15.94 6.73 -9.48
CA ILE A 112 -15.83 6.99 -10.91
C ILE A 112 -15.69 5.67 -11.62
N ILE A 113 -16.56 5.42 -12.58
CA ILE A 113 -16.54 4.23 -13.42
C ILE A 113 -16.15 4.69 -14.82
N ILE A 114 -14.95 4.32 -15.24
CA ILE A 114 -14.48 4.59 -16.59
C ILE A 114 -15.00 3.48 -17.50
N LYS A 115 -15.51 3.86 -18.65
CA LYS A 115 -15.95 2.96 -19.71
C LYS A 115 -15.00 3.04 -20.89
N GLU A 116 -14.95 1.98 -21.70
CA GLU A 116 -14.12 1.94 -22.90
C GLU A 116 -14.40 3.10 -23.88
N GLU A 117 -15.66 3.53 -23.95
CA GLU A 117 -16.15 4.61 -24.82
C GLU A 117 -15.80 6.02 -24.34
N ASP A 118 -15.38 6.17 -23.07
CA ASP A 118 -15.07 7.49 -22.51
C ASP A 118 -13.78 8.06 -23.12
N THR A 119 -13.83 9.36 -23.40
CA THR A 119 -12.67 10.16 -23.81
C THR A 119 -11.90 10.69 -22.60
N MET A 120 -10.63 11.04 -22.80
CA MET A 120 -9.80 11.60 -21.73
C MET A 120 -10.40 12.91 -21.19
N GLU A 121 -10.98 13.73 -22.06
CA GLU A 121 -11.62 14.98 -21.71
C GLU A 121 -12.86 14.76 -20.81
N GLU A 122 -13.71 13.79 -21.14
CA GLU A 122 -14.90 13.45 -20.35
C GLU A 122 -14.53 12.97 -18.95
N ILE A 123 -13.54 12.09 -18.84
CA ILE A 123 -13.06 11.57 -17.55
C ILE A 123 -12.48 12.71 -16.69
N GLN A 124 -11.73 13.64 -17.30
CA GLN A 124 -11.19 14.80 -16.59
C GLN A 124 -12.29 15.77 -16.14
N GLU A 125 -13.34 15.94 -16.94
CA GLU A 125 -14.48 16.79 -16.59
C GLU A 125 -15.28 16.20 -15.43
N GLU A 126 -15.52 14.89 -15.44
CA GLU A 126 -16.19 14.19 -14.35
C GLU A 126 -15.40 14.27 -13.04
N LEU A 127 -14.08 14.06 -13.11
CA LEU A 127 -13.16 14.27 -11.98
C LEU A 127 -13.25 15.70 -11.42
N LYS A 128 -13.31 16.72 -12.28
CA LYS A 128 -13.45 18.12 -11.85
C LYS A 128 -14.80 18.38 -11.19
N LYS A 129 -15.89 17.85 -11.76
CA LYS A 129 -17.25 17.99 -11.21
C LYS A 129 -17.35 17.38 -9.83
N LEU A 130 -16.76 16.19 -9.63
CA LEU A 130 -16.73 15.53 -8.33
C LEU A 130 -15.93 16.31 -7.28
N LYS A 131 -14.75 16.83 -7.65
CA LYS A 131 -13.96 17.69 -6.75
C LYS A 131 -14.74 18.95 -6.34
N ALA A 132 -15.36 19.63 -7.29
CA ALA A 132 -16.14 20.84 -7.01
C ALA A 132 -17.35 20.54 -6.10
N LYS A 133 -18.02 19.39 -6.30
CA LYS A 133 -19.14 18.96 -5.47
C LYS A 133 -18.71 18.66 -4.03
N GLU A 134 -17.58 17.98 -3.85
CA GLU A 134 -17.02 17.75 -2.51
C GLU A 134 -16.58 19.04 -1.81
N GLU A 135 -15.95 19.97 -2.53
CA GLU A 135 -15.56 21.26 -1.96
C GLU A 135 -16.78 22.07 -1.51
N ALA A 136 -17.86 22.04 -2.30
CA ALA A 136 -19.13 22.65 -1.91
C ALA A 136 -19.73 21.99 -0.65
N ILE A 137 -19.73 20.66 -0.58
CA ILE A 137 -20.23 19.91 0.59
C ILE A 137 -19.38 20.19 1.84
N LYS A 138 -18.04 20.23 1.71
CA LYS A 138 -17.14 20.57 2.82
C LYS A 138 -17.38 21.99 3.31
N LYS A 139 -17.63 22.94 2.40
CA LYS A 139 -17.94 24.32 2.75
C LYS A 139 -19.28 24.43 3.49
N GLU A 140 -20.33 23.78 2.97
CA GLU A 140 -21.65 23.76 3.61
C GLU A 140 -21.62 23.09 5.00
N ASN A 141 -20.85 22.00 5.16
CA ASN A 141 -20.67 21.36 6.45
C ASN A 141 -19.86 22.22 7.43
N LYS A 142 -18.87 22.96 6.95
CA LYS A 142 -18.09 23.89 7.77
C LYS A 142 -18.94 25.07 8.24
N ASP A 143 -19.72 25.66 7.33
CA ASP A 143 -20.65 26.76 7.64
C ASP A 143 -21.72 26.29 8.65
N LYS A 144 -22.23 25.06 8.56
CA LYS A 144 -23.16 24.48 9.54
C LYS A 144 -22.54 24.20 10.92
N ILE A 145 -21.23 23.91 10.98
CA ILE A 145 -20.52 23.72 12.25
C ILE A 145 -20.29 25.08 12.92
N GLU A 146 -19.83 26.09 12.16
CA GLU A 146 -19.65 27.46 12.68
C GLU A 146 -20.98 28.06 13.16
N ILE A 147 -22.10 27.87 12.44
CA ILE A 147 -23.42 28.34 12.89
C ILE A 147 -23.89 27.65 14.18
N LYS A 148 -23.56 26.37 14.38
CA LYS A 148 -23.90 25.64 15.62
C LYS A 148 -23.06 26.10 16.81
N GLU A 149 -21.76 26.31 16.60
CA GLU A 149 -20.87 26.83 17.65
C GLU A 149 -21.25 28.26 18.04
N ASP A 150 -21.67 29.11 17.10
CA ASP A 150 -22.16 30.46 17.38
C ASP A 150 -23.51 30.45 18.13
N GLN A 151 -24.40 29.48 17.86
CA GLN A 151 -25.67 29.32 18.57
C GLN A 151 -25.48 28.78 20.00
N GLU A 152 -24.61 27.80 20.20
CA GLU A 152 -24.28 27.29 21.55
C GLU A 152 -23.58 28.36 22.41
N ASN A 153 -22.73 29.21 21.82
CA ASN A 153 -22.11 30.31 22.56
C ASN A 153 -23.12 31.41 22.95
N GLN A 154 -24.08 31.73 22.09
CA GLN A 154 -25.14 32.70 22.42
C GLN A 154 -26.16 32.18 23.45
N GLU A 155 -26.42 30.87 23.52
CA GLU A 155 -27.27 30.29 24.57
C GLU A 155 -26.56 30.31 25.94
N ASN A 156 -25.26 30.01 25.98
CA ASN A 156 -24.47 30.05 27.23
C ASN A 156 -24.29 31.48 27.78
N ASP A 157 -24.12 32.49 26.92
CA ASP A 157 -24.02 33.90 27.35
C ASP A 157 -25.34 34.48 27.90
N ASN A 158 -26.48 33.90 27.53
CA ASN A 158 -27.81 34.33 28.01
C ASN A 158 -28.21 33.68 29.34
N GLU A 159 -27.72 32.49 29.66
CA GLU A 159 -27.97 31.85 30.96
C GLU A 159 -27.19 32.56 32.10
N ASP A 160 -25.97 33.02 31.85
CA ASP A 160 -25.12 33.68 32.88
C ASP A 160 -25.63 35.09 33.26
N ASN A 161 -26.32 35.78 32.35
CA ASN A 161 -26.95 37.09 32.61
C ASN A 161 -28.32 37.02 33.32
N SER A 162 -28.84 35.82 33.58
CA SER A 162 -30.17 35.62 34.19
C SER A 162 -30.13 35.31 35.70
N ILE A 163 -28.94 35.27 36.31
CA ILE A 163 -28.73 34.90 37.72
C ILE A 163 -28.53 36.13 38.64
N GLU A 164 -28.41 37.35 38.10
CA GLU A 164 -28.09 38.57 38.88
C GLU A 164 -29.27 39.55 39.21
N GLU A 165 -30.55 39.17 39.07
CA GLU A 165 -31.69 39.98 39.60
C GLU A 165 -32.42 39.35 40.79
#